data_AF-A1SEF2-F1
#
_entry.id   AF-A1SEF2-F1
#
_cell.length_a   1.000
_cell.length_b   1.000
_cell.length_c   1.000
_cell.angle_alpha   90.00
_cell.angle_beta   90.00
_cell.angle_gamma   90.00
#
_symmetry.space_group_name_H-M   'P 1'
#
loop_
_entity.id
_entity.type
_entity.pdbx_description
1 polymer ?
#
loop_
_entity_poly.entity_id
_entity_poly.type
_entity_poly.pdbx_seq_one_letter_code
_entity_poly.pdbx_strand_id
1 'polypeptide(L)'
;MSTNEPPPPDQAPPPPLPPPSGDGYGGPPPPTGGYGENPPPPPPAPSYGGGDGSGYSLGNALSYGWAKFQANTAQIILSAVVLVVALVVVAVLGTFVMNALTTDASCSVQNGSLTCDDGTGFFGRLILQSLLSAVLLVVAWIIGAGLVRASLNVTAGRPFLFADVIKTDNLGSVVVASVIIAVATFVGTILCYLPGLVVGFATSYTLFFIIDKNMAPVDAIKASVLFVKDNLAATIVWYIVGGLVAAVGFVICVVGALVSVPVVLLGTAYTYKTLNREPVAP
;
A
#
# COMPACT_ATOMS: atom_id res chain seq x y z
N MET A 1 -22.04 78.18 39.82
CA MET A 1 -22.05 76.71 39.68
C MET A 1 -20.74 76.33 39.04
N SER A 2 -19.86 75.71 39.83
CA SER A 2 -18.55 75.24 39.39
C SER A 2 -18.70 73.86 38.75
N THR A 3 -18.19 73.68 37.54
CA THR A 3 -17.89 72.34 37.01
C THR A 3 -16.40 72.27 36.77
N ASN A 4 -15.73 71.57 37.70
CA ASN A 4 -14.39 71.03 37.55
C ASN A 4 -14.41 70.03 36.38
N GLU A 5 -13.59 70.26 35.36
CA GLU A 5 -13.21 69.19 34.44
C GLU A 5 -11.68 69.12 34.38
N PRO A 6 -11.08 67.98 34.73
CA PRO A 6 -9.63 67.80 34.74
C PRO A 6 -9.07 67.63 33.31
N PRO A 7 -7.80 68.01 33.06
CA PRO A 7 -7.18 67.86 31.75
C PRO A 7 -7.02 66.37 31.37
N PRO A 8 -7.15 66.01 30.07
CA PRO A 8 -7.00 64.64 29.62
C PRO A 8 -5.55 64.14 29.80
N PRO A 9 -5.35 62.85 30.13
CA PRO A 9 -4.01 62.28 30.28
C PRO A 9 -3.24 62.22 28.96
N ASP A 10 -1.95 62.57 29.02
CA ASP A 10 -0.98 62.45 27.94
C ASP A 10 -0.98 61.04 27.33
N GLN A 11 -1.34 60.94 26.05
CA GLN A 11 -1.15 59.72 25.27
C GLN A 11 0.32 59.60 24.87
N ALA A 12 0.98 58.55 25.34
CA ALA A 12 2.31 58.17 24.89
C ALA A 12 2.32 57.91 23.37
N PRO A 13 3.37 58.31 22.63
CA PRO A 13 3.44 58.08 21.19
C PRO A 13 3.50 56.58 20.87
N PRO A 14 2.91 56.13 19.75
CA PRO A 14 2.95 54.73 19.35
C PRO A 14 4.39 54.28 19.06
N PRO A 15 4.74 53.01 19.36
CA PRO A 15 6.08 52.49 19.12
C PRO A 15 6.43 52.50 17.62
N PRO A 16 7.72 52.70 17.25
CA PRO A 16 8.15 52.70 15.86
C PRO A 16 7.87 51.33 15.20
N LEU A 17 7.35 51.37 13.97
CA LEU A 17 7.23 50.18 13.13
C LEU A 17 8.61 49.54 12.88
N PRO A 18 8.73 48.20 12.89
CA PRO A 18 9.98 47.55 12.53
C PRO A 18 10.32 47.81 11.05
N PRO A 19 11.61 48.00 10.71
CA PRO A 19 12.02 48.23 9.33
C PRO A 19 11.73 46.99 8.47
N PRO A 20 11.40 47.16 7.19
CA PRO A 20 11.25 46.03 6.27
C PRO A 20 12.63 45.41 6.05
N SER A 21 12.86 44.21 6.61
CA SER A 21 14.07 43.42 6.35
C SER A 21 13.97 42.81 4.95
N GLY A 22 14.35 43.61 3.96
CA GLY A 22 14.71 43.16 2.63
C GLY A 22 16.23 43.11 2.53
N ASP A 23 16.82 41.94 2.76
CA ASP A 23 18.22 41.65 2.48
C ASP A 23 18.27 40.23 1.88
N GLY A 24 18.74 39.99 0.66
CA GLY A 24 19.83 40.68 -0.01
C GLY A 24 21.14 40.01 0.36
N TYR A 25 21.48 38.95 -0.39
CA TYR A 25 22.80 38.38 -0.65
C TYR A 25 24.00 38.78 0.23
N GLY A 26 24.64 37.80 0.88
CA GLY A 26 26.01 37.96 1.39
C GLY A 26 26.53 36.83 2.30
N GLY A 27 26.65 35.60 1.79
CA GLY A 27 27.43 34.55 2.46
C GLY A 27 28.94 34.72 2.26
N PRO A 28 29.80 34.25 3.18
CA PRO A 28 31.25 34.44 3.11
C PRO A 28 31.87 33.70 1.91
N PRO A 29 32.94 34.23 1.28
CA PRO A 29 33.52 33.65 0.07
C PRO A 29 34.22 32.31 0.36
N PRO A 30 34.12 31.31 -0.55
CA PRO A 30 34.83 30.05 -0.40
C PRO A 30 36.33 30.20 -0.70
N PRO A 31 37.20 29.33 -0.15
CA PRO A 31 38.63 29.37 -0.42
C PRO A 31 38.92 28.97 -1.87
N THR A 32 39.77 29.74 -2.53
CA THR A 32 40.28 29.46 -3.87
C THR A 32 41.35 28.38 -3.83
N GLY A 33 41.15 27.28 -4.56
CA GLY A 33 42.22 26.32 -4.83
C GLY A 33 41.77 25.02 -5.49
N GLY A 34 42.25 24.77 -6.71
CA GLY A 34 42.36 23.41 -7.28
C GLY A 34 41.57 23.15 -8.54
N TYR A 35 42.27 23.14 -9.68
CA TYR A 35 41.78 22.66 -10.97
C TYR A 35 41.45 21.16 -10.91
N GLY A 36 40.22 20.78 -11.24
CA GLY A 36 39.78 19.39 -11.39
C GLY A 36 38.34 19.33 -11.88
N GLU A 37 38.12 18.64 -13.00
CA GLU A 37 36.91 18.63 -13.82
C GLU A 37 35.63 18.30 -13.03
N ASN A 38 34.63 19.18 -13.11
CA ASN A 38 33.30 18.94 -12.55
C ASN A 38 32.56 17.95 -13.48
N PRO A 39 32.07 16.80 -12.97
CA PRO A 39 31.26 15.89 -13.79
C PRO A 39 29.96 16.60 -14.23
N PRO A 40 29.44 16.29 -15.45
CA PRO A 40 28.25 16.95 -15.96
C PRO A 40 27.07 16.78 -14.99
N PRO A 41 26.24 17.81 -14.80
CA PRO A 41 25.09 17.72 -13.91
C PRO A 41 24.22 16.54 -14.34
N PRO A 42 23.77 15.69 -13.39
CA PRO A 42 22.85 14.60 -13.71
C PRO A 42 21.60 15.19 -14.39
N PRO A 43 21.02 14.48 -15.38
CA PRO A 43 19.82 14.95 -16.07
C PRO A 43 18.73 15.29 -15.05
N PRO A 44 17.91 16.34 -15.29
CA PRO A 44 16.86 16.74 -14.38
C PRO A 44 15.98 15.54 -14.05
N ALA A 45 15.92 15.17 -12.77
CA ALA A 45 14.98 14.17 -12.30
C ALA A 45 13.56 14.66 -12.64
N PRO A 46 12.68 13.80 -13.19
CA PRO A 46 11.32 14.21 -13.47
C PRO A 46 10.65 14.68 -12.17
N SER A 47 10.21 15.93 -12.14
CA SER A 47 9.46 16.48 -11.01
C SER A 47 8.10 15.79 -10.93
N TYR A 48 7.99 14.81 -10.02
CA TYR A 48 6.73 14.15 -9.67
C TYR A 48 6.16 14.79 -8.40
N GLY A 49 5.86 16.08 -8.47
CA GLY A 49 5.17 16.78 -7.38
C GLY A 49 5.70 18.18 -7.14
N GLY A 50 5.04 19.16 -7.76
CA GLY A 50 5.24 20.58 -7.44
C GLY A 50 5.28 21.43 -8.69
N GLY A 51 4.20 22.20 -8.91
CA GLY A 51 4.13 23.23 -9.94
C GLY A 51 2.92 23.05 -10.85
N ASP A 52 1.87 23.79 -10.53
CA ASP A 52 0.83 24.30 -11.44
C ASP A 52 0.01 23.31 -12.29
N GLY A 53 -1.25 23.14 -11.90
CA GLY A 53 -2.37 22.92 -12.82
C GLY A 53 -2.58 21.53 -13.44
N SER A 54 -1.69 20.55 -13.28
CA SER A 54 -1.94 19.20 -13.79
C SER A 54 -2.65 18.33 -12.75
N GLY A 55 -3.95 18.10 -12.98
CA GLY A 55 -4.74 17.14 -12.20
C GLY A 55 -4.13 15.74 -12.22
N TYR A 56 -4.64 14.87 -11.34
CA TYR A 56 -4.24 13.46 -11.28
C TYR A 56 -4.19 12.84 -12.69
N SER A 57 -3.02 12.33 -13.07
CA SER A 57 -2.80 11.63 -14.33
C SER A 57 -2.39 10.19 -14.05
N LEU A 58 -3.13 9.26 -14.63
CA LEU A 58 -2.87 7.83 -14.55
C LEU A 58 -1.48 7.45 -15.09
N GLY A 59 -1.02 8.14 -16.15
CA GLY A 59 0.32 7.94 -16.72
C GLY A 59 1.43 8.33 -15.75
N ASN A 60 1.19 9.34 -14.91
CA ASN A 60 2.15 9.75 -13.88
C ASN A 60 2.24 8.69 -12.77
N ALA A 61 1.11 8.12 -12.35
CA ALA A 61 1.09 7.06 -11.35
C ALA A 61 1.84 5.79 -11.81
N LEU A 62 1.65 5.38 -13.08
CA LEU A 62 2.37 4.23 -13.66
C LEU A 62 3.87 4.51 -13.85
N SER A 63 4.22 5.66 -14.43
CA SER A 63 5.62 6.03 -14.65
C SER A 63 6.38 6.21 -13.34
N TYR A 64 5.73 6.79 -12.32
CA TYR A 64 6.26 6.88 -10.97
C TYR A 64 6.49 5.50 -10.36
N GLY A 65 5.49 4.61 -10.42
CA GLY A 65 5.61 3.24 -9.92
C GLY A 65 6.76 2.48 -10.58
N TRP A 66 6.95 2.65 -11.89
CA TRP A 66 8.05 2.06 -12.64
C TRP A 66 9.42 2.66 -12.28
N ALA A 67 9.53 3.99 -12.18
CA ALA A 67 10.77 4.66 -11.81
C ALA A 67 11.23 4.27 -10.39
N LYS A 68 10.30 4.23 -9.43
CA LYS A 68 10.61 3.80 -8.05
C LYS A 68 10.91 2.31 -7.96
N PHE A 69 10.28 1.49 -8.80
CA PHE A 69 10.65 0.08 -8.93
C PHE A 69 12.10 -0.05 -9.40
N GLN A 70 12.50 0.65 -10.47
CA GLN A 70 13.88 0.63 -10.98
C GLN A 70 14.90 1.11 -9.94
N ALA A 71 14.58 2.18 -9.21
CA ALA A 71 15.46 2.73 -8.18
C ALA A 71 15.64 1.80 -6.96
N ASN A 72 14.65 0.97 -6.64
CA ASN A 72 14.66 0.09 -5.46
C ASN A 72 14.57 -1.40 -5.83
N THR A 73 14.92 -1.76 -7.07
CA THR A 73 14.64 -3.09 -7.64
C THR A 73 15.18 -4.21 -6.77
N ALA A 74 16.42 -4.09 -6.27
CA ALA A 74 17.05 -5.13 -5.46
C ALA A 74 16.27 -5.41 -4.16
N GLN A 75 15.84 -4.36 -3.45
CA GLN A 75 15.14 -4.51 -2.17
C GLN A 75 13.68 -4.95 -2.38
N ILE A 76 13.03 -4.45 -3.43
CA ILE A 76 11.68 -4.87 -3.82
C ILE A 76 11.69 -6.35 -4.21
N ILE A 77 12.59 -6.78 -5.09
CA ILE A 77 12.73 -8.18 -5.48
C ILE A 77 13.06 -9.04 -4.26
N LEU A 78 13.95 -8.60 -3.37
CA LEU A 78 14.25 -9.34 -2.14
C LEU A 78 12.99 -9.55 -1.29
N SER A 79 12.20 -8.51 -1.05
CA SER A 79 10.96 -8.63 -0.27
C SER A 79 9.93 -9.51 -0.97
N ALA A 80 9.82 -9.42 -2.28
CA ALA A 80 8.89 -10.20 -3.08
C ALA A 80 9.29 -11.68 -3.13
N VAL A 81 10.58 -11.98 -3.24
CA VAL A 81 11.13 -13.34 -3.15
C VAL A 81 10.89 -13.92 -1.77
N VAL A 82 11.15 -13.18 -0.69
CA VAL A 82 10.87 -13.66 0.67
C VAL A 82 9.38 -13.94 0.87
N LEU A 83 8.50 -13.08 0.36
CA LEU A 83 7.05 -13.29 0.38
C LEU A 83 6.68 -14.58 -0.36
N VAL A 84 7.17 -14.77 -1.58
CA VAL A 84 6.90 -15.98 -2.37
C VAL A 84 7.42 -17.23 -1.66
N VAL A 85 8.65 -17.18 -1.12
CA VAL A 85 9.23 -18.29 -0.36
C VAL A 85 8.39 -18.59 0.88
N ALA A 86 7.96 -17.59 1.64
CA ALA A 86 7.10 -17.78 2.80
C ALA A 86 5.76 -18.44 2.41
N LEU A 87 5.11 -17.98 1.34
CA LEU A 87 3.87 -18.59 0.84
C LEU A 87 4.09 -20.02 0.35
N VAL A 88 5.20 -20.30 -0.35
CA VAL A 88 5.55 -21.65 -0.81
C VAL A 88 5.80 -22.56 0.39
N VAL A 89 6.52 -22.10 1.42
CA VAL A 89 6.76 -22.88 2.64
C VAL A 89 5.45 -23.21 3.32
N VAL A 90 4.55 -22.23 3.52
CA VAL A 90 3.25 -22.48 4.15
C VAL A 90 2.39 -23.41 3.29
N ALA A 91 2.40 -23.26 1.96
CA ALA A 91 1.67 -24.14 1.06
C ALA A 91 2.21 -25.58 1.09
N VAL A 92 3.53 -25.75 1.07
CA VAL A 92 4.18 -27.06 1.17
C VAL A 92 3.87 -27.72 2.51
N LEU A 93 4.05 -27.01 3.63
CA LEU A 93 3.65 -27.51 4.95
C LEU A 93 2.17 -27.86 5.00
N GLY A 94 1.32 -27.03 4.38
CA GLY A 94 -0.10 -27.28 4.19
C GLY A 94 -0.36 -28.59 3.46
N THR A 95 0.34 -28.86 2.36
CA THR A 95 0.20 -30.14 1.62
C THR A 95 0.63 -31.34 2.44
N PHE A 96 1.69 -31.23 3.25
CA PHE A 96 2.09 -32.30 4.17
C PHE A 96 1.02 -32.56 5.23
N VAL A 97 0.45 -31.50 5.81
CA VAL A 97 -0.67 -31.61 6.77
C VAL A 97 -1.89 -32.24 6.12
N MET A 98 -2.24 -31.83 4.90
CA MET A 98 -3.35 -32.42 4.14
C MET A 98 -3.12 -33.91 3.91
N ASN A 99 -1.95 -34.29 3.40
CA ASN A 99 -1.63 -35.68 3.11
C ASN A 99 -1.57 -36.55 4.38
N ALA A 100 -1.28 -35.97 5.55
CA ALA A 100 -1.33 -36.67 6.83
C ALA A 100 -2.75 -36.83 7.38
N LEU A 101 -3.65 -35.90 7.05
CA LEU A 101 -5.04 -35.88 7.52
C LEU A 101 -6.02 -36.52 6.54
N THR A 102 -5.61 -36.77 5.30
CA THR A 102 -6.45 -37.37 4.26
C THR A 102 -5.85 -38.64 3.69
N THR A 103 -6.68 -39.65 3.52
CA THR A 103 -6.43 -40.89 2.79
C THR A 103 -7.11 -40.84 1.43
N ASP A 104 -6.42 -41.30 0.38
CA ASP A 104 -7.02 -41.46 -0.94
C ASP A 104 -7.81 -42.78 -1.01
N ALA A 105 -8.88 -42.79 -1.81
CA ALA A 105 -9.67 -43.99 -2.03
C ALA A 105 -8.82 -45.07 -2.71
N SER A 106 -8.88 -46.30 -2.20
CA SER A 106 -8.13 -47.42 -2.76
C SER A 106 -8.92 -48.72 -2.70
N CYS A 107 -8.80 -49.54 -3.73
CA CYS A 107 -9.35 -50.89 -3.76
C CYS A 107 -8.21 -51.89 -3.87
N SER A 108 -8.22 -52.93 -3.04
CA SER A 108 -7.25 -54.01 -3.10
C SER A 108 -7.95 -55.37 -3.08
N VAL A 109 -7.36 -56.34 -3.77
CA VAL A 109 -7.86 -57.73 -3.77
C VAL A 109 -7.11 -58.49 -2.68
N GLN A 110 -7.82 -58.89 -1.63
CA GLN A 110 -7.28 -59.69 -0.54
C GLN A 110 -8.04 -61.01 -0.46
N ASN A 111 -7.32 -62.12 -0.56
CA ASN A 111 -7.88 -63.49 -0.53
C ASN A 111 -9.01 -63.74 -1.55
N GLY A 112 -8.90 -63.18 -2.76
CA GLY A 112 -9.91 -63.33 -3.81
C GLY A 112 -11.18 -62.49 -3.62
N SER A 113 -11.24 -61.65 -2.57
CA SER A 113 -12.30 -60.65 -2.37
C SER A 113 -11.77 -59.26 -2.69
N LEU A 114 -12.59 -58.44 -3.36
CA LEU A 114 -12.32 -57.03 -3.60
C LEU A 114 -12.77 -56.24 -2.36
N THR A 115 -11.83 -55.58 -1.68
CA THR A 115 -12.11 -54.67 -0.57
C THR A 115 -11.75 -53.25 -1.00
N CYS A 116 -12.71 -52.33 -0.89
CA CYS A 116 -12.51 -50.91 -1.20
C CYS A 116 -12.62 -50.08 0.08
N ASP A 117 -11.70 -49.14 0.23
CA ASP A 117 -11.74 -48.06 1.22
C ASP A 117 -12.06 -46.75 0.47
N ASP A 118 -13.13 -46.08 0.89
CA ASP A 118 -13.56 -44.80 0.32
C ASP A 118 -12.62 -43.64 0.68
N GLY A 119 -11.67 -43.89 1.60
CA GLY A 119 -10.71 -42.90 2.07
C GLY A 119 -11.41 -41.69 2.69
N THR A 120 -10.78 -40.53 2.58
CA THR A 120 -11.38 -39.27 3.04
C THR A 120 -12.40 -38.80 2.02
N GLY A 121 -13.68 -38.94 2.38
CA GLY A 121 -14.80 -38.58 1.52
C GLY A 121 -14.69 -37.16 0.94
N PHE A 122 -15.27 -36.97 -0.25
CA PHE A 122 -15.19 -35.74 -1.05
C PHE A 122 -15.46 -34.46 -0.23
N PHE A 123 -16.53 -34.46 0.58
CA PHE A 123 -16.87 -33.31 1.42
C PHE A 123 -15.86 -33.05 2.54
N GLY A 124 -15.30 -34.10 3.14
CA GLY A 124 -14.25 -33.97 4.15
C GLY A 124 -12.98 -33.35 3.56
N ARG A 125 -12.57 -33.80 2.38
CA ARG A 125 -11.44 -33.24 1.63
C ARG A 125 -11.69 -31.78 1.22
N LEU A 126 -12.89 -31.44 0.75
CA LEU A 126 -13.25 -30.06 0.42
C LEU A 126 -13.22 -29.12 1.62
N ILE A 127 -13.76 -29.55 2.76
CA ILE A 127 -13.75 -28.74 3.99
C ILE A 127 -12.31 -28.50 4.42
N LEU A 128 -11.48 -29.54 4.48
CA LEU A 128 -10.09 -29.41 4.91
C LEU A 128 -9.25 -28.54 3.94
N GLN A 129 -9.46 -28.70 2.64
CA GLN A 129 -8.84 -27.87 1.60
C GLN A 129 -9.27 -26.39 1.73
N SER A 130 -10.54 -26.14 2.05
CA SER A 130 -11.07 -24.79 2.23
C SER A 130 -10.46 -24.10 3.44
N LEU A 131 -10.27 -24.83 4.55
CA LEU A 131 -9.62 -24.34 5.75
C LEU A 131 -8.15 -24.00 5.49
N LEU A 132 -7.41 -24.89 4.82
CA LEU A 132 -6.02 -24.62 4.45
C LEU A 132 -5.91 -23.38 3.55
N SER A 133 -6.79 -23.27 2.55
CA SER A 133 -6.82 -22.12 1.63
C SER A 133 -7.14 -20.81 2.36
N ALA A 134 -8.07 -20.84 3.32
CA ALA A 134 -8.39 -19.68 4.15
C ALA A 134 -7.19 -19.23 5.00
N VAL A 135 -6.46 -20.17 5.60
CA VAL A 135 -5.22 -19.86 6.35
C VAL A 135 -4.17 -19.22 5.45
N LEU A 136 -3.93 -19.80 4.27
CA LEU A 136 -3.00 -19.24 3.27
C LEU A 136 -3.39 -17.83 2.85
N LEU A 137 -4.69 -17.59 2.66
CA LEU A 137 -5.22 -16.28 2.31
C LEU A 137 -4.97 -15.27 3.43
N VAL A 138 -5.27 -15.61 4.70
CA VAL A 138 -4.98 -14.72 5.84
C VAL A 138 -3.49 -14.37 5.93
N VAL A 139 -2.61 -15.36 5.76
CA VAL A 139 -1.15 -15.13 5.75
C VAL A 139 -0.75 -14.19 4.61
N ALA A 140 -1.25 -14.42 3.40
CA ALA A 140 -0.98 -13.55 2.26
C ALA A 140 -1.43 -12.10 2.51
N TRP A 141 -2.58 -11.91 3.17
CA TRP A 141 -3.09 -10.59 3.53
C TRP A 141 -2.22 -9.87 4.56
N ILE A 142 -1.72 -10.57 5.59
CA ILE A 142 -0.82 -10.00 6.59
C ILE A 142 0.48 -9.52 5.92
N ILE A 143 1.06 -10.33 5.05
CA ILE A 143 2.28 -9.96 4.33
C ILE A 143 2.00 -8.82 3.34
N GLY A 144 0.86 -8.85 2.66
CA GLY A 144 0.40 -7.77 1.78
C GLY A 144 0.32 -6.42 2.49
N ALA A 145 -0.10 -6.41 3.75
CA ALA A 145 -0.11 -5.20 4.56
C ALA A 145 1.30 -4.65 4.85
N GLY A 146 2.28 -5.51 5.08
CA GLY A 146 3.69 -5.11 5.20
C GLY A 146 4.22 -4.47 3.91
N LEU A 147 3.79 -4.97 2.76
CA LEU A 147 4.20 -4.45 1.45
C LEU A 147 3.60 -3.06 1.16
N VAL A 148 2.36 -2.81 1.62
CA VAL A 148 1.73 -1.48 1.57
C VAL A 148 2.46 -0.46 2.45
N ARG A 149 2.99 -0.88 3.61
CA ARG A 149 3.83 0.01 4.47
C ARG A 149 5.11 0.40 3.76
N ALA A 150 5.77 -0.58 3.16
CA ALA A 150 7.01 -0.35 2.45
C ALA A 150 6.81 0.55 1.22
N SER A 151 5.68 0.43 0.49
CA SER A 151 5.36 1.33 -0.62
C SER A 151 5.06 2.77 -0.17
N LEU A 152 4.35 2.94 0.95
CA LEU A 152 4.10 4.25 1.55
C LEU A 152 5.41 4.95 1.98
N ASN A 153 6.35 4.22 2.57
CA ASN A 153 7.66 4.77 2.96
C ASN A 153 8.47 5.25 1.75
N VAL A 154 8.46 4.51 0.65
CA VAL A 154 9.12 4.92 -0.61
C VAL A 154 8.50 6.20 -1.17
N THR A 155 7.16 6.32 -1.16
CA THR A 155 6.50 7.56 -1.58
C THR A 155 6.71 8.74 -0.62
N ALA A 156 7.20 8.48 0.59
CA ALA A 156 7.59 9.50 1.57
C ALA A 156 9.10 9.87 1.49
N GLY A 157 9.84 9.33 0.52
CA GLY A 157 11.26 9.61 0.32
C GLY A 157 12.20 8.78 1.21
N ARG A 158 11.70 7.74 1.88
CA ARG A 158 12.51 6.79 2.66
C ARG A 158 12.90 5.58 1.81
N PRO A 159 14.08 4.96 2.02
CA PRO A 159 14.47 3.76 1.28
C PRO A 159 13.55 2.58 1.59
N PHE A 160 13.37 1.68 0.63
CA PHE A 160 12.55 0.48 0.81
C PHE A 160 13.27 -0.51 1.75
N LEU A 161 12.88 -0.56 3.02
CA LEU A 161 13.52 -1.47 3.99
C LEU A 161 12.69 -2.72 4.21
N PHE A 162 13.31 -3.89 4.07
CA PHE A 162 12.69 -5.18 4.43
C PHE A 162 12.25 -5.22 5.90
N ALA A 163 12.98 -4.52 6.78
CA ALA A 163 12.60 -4.35 8.17
C ALA A 163 11.21 -3.71 8.34
N ASP A 164 10.78 -2.87 7.40
CA ASP A 164 9.44 -2.24 7.45
C ASP A 164 8.32 -3.21 7.06
N VAL A 165 8.62 -4.25 6.28
CA VAL A 165 7.69 -5.34 5.96
C VAL A 165 7.44 -6.21 7.20
N ILE A 166 8.46 -6.36 8.06
CA ILE A 166 8.40 -7.13 9.31
C ILE A 166 7.92 -6.29 10.51
N LYS A 167 8.00 -4.95 10.43
CA LYS A 167 7.56 -4.07 11.52
C LYS A 167 6.10 -4.29 11.88
N THR A 168 5.88 -4.48 13.17
CA THR A 168 4.60 -4.90 13.74
C THR A 168 3.71 -3.76 14.23
N ASP A 169 4.02 -2.51 13.91
CA ASP A 169 3.24 -1.34 14.38
C ASP A 169 1.80 -1.43 13.83
N ASN A 170 0.78 -1.24 14.66
CA ASN A 170 -0.64 -1.38 14.27
C ASN A 170 -1.06 -2.72 13.64
N LEU A 171 -0.30 -3.81 13.85
CA LEU A 171 -0.71 -5.13 13.32
C LEU A 171 -2.09 -5.56 13.82
N GLY A 172 -2.43 -5.24 15.08
CA GLY A 172 -3.76 -5.53 15.62
C GLY A 172 -4.87 -4.87 14.78
N SER A 173 -4.73 -3.59 14.47
CA SER A 173 -5.70 -2.84 13.65
C SER A 173 -5.73 -3.35 12.20
N VAL A 174 -4.58 -3.69 11.61
CA VAL A 174 -4.52 -4.27 10.26
C VAL A 174 -5.19 -5.63 10.20
N VAL A 175 -4.92 -6.52 11.17
CA VAL A 175 -5.52 -7.85 11.25
C VAL A 175 -7.03 -7.71 11.42
N VAL A 176 -7.50 -6.89 12.36
CA VAL A 176 -8.94 -6.66 12.57
C VAL A 176 -9.59 -6.07 11.31
N ALA A 177 -8.99 -5.08 10.67
CA ALA A 177 -9.51 -4.52 9.42
C ALA A 177 -9.57 -5.57 8.30
N SER A 178 -8.51 -6.36 8.14
CA SER A 178 -8.45 -7.41 7.11
C SER A 178 -9.51 -8.49 7.34
N VAL A 179 -9.79 -8.87 8.59
CA VAL A 179 -10.85 -9.83 8.92
C VAL A 179 -12.22 -9.24 8.61
N ILE A 180 -12.47 -7.98 8.98
CA ILE A 180 -13.73 -7.30 8.68
C ILE A 180 -13.95 -7.22 7.16
N ILE A 181 -12.92 -6.81 6.41
CA ILE A 181 -12.97 -6.73 4.95
C ILE A 181 -13.19 -8.12 4.35
N ALA A 182 -12.46 -9.14 4.80
CA ALA A 182 -12.60 -10.50 4.31
C ALA A 182 -14.02 -11.04 4.51
N VAL A 183 -14.59 -10.84 5.70
CA VAL A 183 -15.99 -11.23 5.99
C VAL A 183 -16.96 -10.45 5.12
N ALA A 184 -16.78 -9.13 5.01
CA ALA A 184 -17.65 -8.27 4.19
C ALA A 184 -17.59 -8.63 2.70
N THR A 185 -16.39 -8.88 2.17
CA THR A 185 -16.19 -9.33 0.79
C THR A 185 -16.76 -10.73 0.59
N PHE A 186 -16.57 -11.66 1.54
CA PHE A 186 -17.12 -13.01 1.47
C PHE A 186 -18.65 -13.01 1.42
N VAL A 187 -19.29 -12.29 2.35
CA VAL A 187 -20.75 -12.10 2.36
C VAL A 187 -21.19 -11.44 1.05
N GLY A 188 -20.50 -10.39 0.61
CA GLY A 188 -20.80 -9.71 -0.64
C GLY A 188 -20.67 -10.61 -1.88
N THR A 189 -19.70 -11.52 -1.89
CA THR A 189 -19.52 -12.48 -2.99
C THR A 189 -20.61 -13.55 -2.98
N ILE A 190 -21.02 -14.04 -1.80
CA ILE A 190 -22.12 -15.02 -1.66
C ILE A 190 -23.45 -14.42 -2.11
N LEU A 191 -23.72 -13.15 -1.78
CA LEU A 191 -25.01 -12.53 -2.07
C LEU A 191 -25.24 -12.27 -3.56
N CYS A 192 -24.22 -11.89 -4.35
CA CYS A 192 -24.37 -11.74 -5.81
C CYS A 192 -23.07 -11.47 -6.61
N TYR A 193 -21.88 -11.84 -6.12
CA TYR A 193 -20.54 -11.51 -6.69
C TYR A 193 -20.22 -10.01 -6.86
N LEU A 194 -21.07 -9.24 -7.55
CA LEU A 194 -21.03 -7.77 -7.66
C LEU A 194 -20.87 -7.04 -6.32
N PRO A 195 -21.63 -7.37 -5.24
CA PRO A 195 -21.49 -6.66 -3.97
C PRO A 195 -20.09 -6.86 -3.39
N GLY A 196 -19.53 -8.06 -3.53
CA GLY A 196 -18.16 -8.37 -3.11
C GLY A 196 -17.11 -7.54 -3.86
N LEU A 197 -17.29 -7.37 -5.18
CA LEU A 197 -16.41 -6.53 -6.00
C LEU A 197 -16.46 -5.07 -5.54
N VAL A 198 -17.66 -4.53 -5.28
CA VAL A 198 -17.85 -3.15 -4.81
C VAL A 198 -17.19 -2.94 -3.45
N VAL A 199 -17.36 -3.89 -2.51
CA VAL A 199 -16.71 -3.84 -1.19
C VAL A 199 -15.19 -3.89 -1.33
N GLY A 200 -14.66 -4.77 -2.18
CA GLY A 200 -13.22 -4.86 -2.45
C GLY A 200 -12.64 -3.57 -3.03
N PHE A 201 -13.32 -2.97 -4.00
CA PHE A 201 -12.92 -1.68 -4.56
C PHE A 201 -12.99 -0.55 -3.52
N ALA A 202 -14.09 -0.47 -2.76
CA ALA A 202 -14.29 0.60 -1.78
C ALA A 202 -13.35 0.51 -0.57
N THR A 203 -12.81 -0.67 -0.28
CA THR A 203 -11.86 -0.92 0.82
C THR A 203 -10.39 -0.99 0.38
N SER A 204 -10.12 -0.79 -0.92
CA SER A 204 -8.76 -0.87 -1.50
C SER A 204 -7.76 0.10 -0.84
N TYR A 205 -8.23 1.23 -0.29
CA TYR A 205 -7.39 2.23 0.39
C TYR A 205 -7.39 2.10 1.92
N THR A 206 -8.14 1.16 2.51
CA THR A 206 -8.27 1.04 3.97
C THR A 206 -6.92 0.83 4.66
N LEU A 207 -6.07 -0.05 4.11
CA LEU A 207 -4.74 -0.29 4.68
C LEU A 207 -3.88 0.97 4.66
N PHE A 208 -3.98 1.80 3.62
CA PHE A 208 -3.26 3.07 3.53
C PHE A 208 -3.67 4.02 4.65
N PHE A 209 -4.97 4.15 4.93
CA PHE A 209 -5.46 4.98 6.04
C PHE A 209 -5.06 4.47 7.43
N ILE A 210 -5.04 3.15 7.66
CA ILE A 210 -4.59 2.57 8.94
C ILE A 210 -3.11 2.85 9.16
N ILE A 211 -2.30 2.67 8.12
CA ILE A 211 -0.84 2.78 8.21
C ILE A 211 -0.41 4.25 8.28
N ASP A 212 -0.95 5.09 7.39
CA ASP A 212 -0.56 6.49 7.27
C ASP A 212 -1.16 7.35 8.39
N LYS A 213 -2.44 7.15 8.70
CA LYS A 213 -3.19 8.01 9.64
C LYS A 213 -3.46 7.37 11.00
N ASN A 214 -2.91 6.17 11.27
CA ASN A 214 -3.09 5.43 12.54
C ASN A 214 -4.57 5.28 12.96
N MET A 215 -5.48 5.19 11.98
CA MET A 215 -6.92 5.12 12.23
C MET A 215 -7.35 3.75 12.75
N ALA A 216 -8.43 3.73 13.56
CA ALA A 216 -9.08 2.49 13.96
C ALA A 216 -9.65 1.73 12.73
N PRO A 217 -9.74 0.39 12.77
CA PRO A 217 -10.14 -0.44 11.62
C PRO A 217 -11.43 0.02 10.94
N VAL A 218 -12.47 0.27 11.72
CA VAL A 218 -13.79 0.65 11.23
C VAL A 218 -13.78 2.06 10.62
N ASP A 219 -13.04 2.98 11.24
CA ASP A 219 -12.94 4.36 10.77
C ASP A 219 -12.11 4.45 9.50
N ALA A 220 -11.06 3.64 9.37
CA ALA A 220 -10.28 3.52 8.15
C ALA A 220 -11.08 2.91 6.99
N ILE A 221 -11.98 1.96 7.26
CA ILE A 221 -12.91 1.43 6.25
C ILE A 221 -13.83 2.56 5.76
N LYS A 222 -14.44 3.31 6.69
CA LYS A 222 -15.30 4.45 6.33
C LYS A 222 -14.54 5.52 5.55
N ALA A 223 -13.31 5.86 5.98
CA ALA A 223 -12.46 6.81 5.29
C ALA A 223 -12.11 6.35 3.86
N SER A 224 -11.82 5.06 3.67
CA SER A 224 -11.58 4.49 2.33
C SER A 224 -12.82 4.60 1.44
N VAL A 225 -14.01 4.28 1.96
CA VAL A 225 -15.26 4.38 1.20
C VAL A 225 -15.55 5.83 0.81
N LEU A 226 -15.37 6.77 1.74
CA LEU A 226 -15.55 8.21 1.47
C LEU A 226 -14.55 8.71 0.42
N PHE A 227 -13.27 8.36 0.59
CA PHE A 227 -12.21 8.73 -0.35
C PHE A 227 -12.48 8.23 -1.77
N VAL A 228 -12.92 6.97 -1.91
CA VAL A 228 -13.29 6.39 -3.20
C VAL A 228 -14.50 7.11 -3.78
N LYS A 229 -15.52 7.41 -2.97
CA LYS A 229 -16.73 8.14 -3.41
C LYS A 229 -16.40 9.54 -3.91
N ASP A 230 -15.56 10.27 -3.18
CA ASP A 230 -15.18 11.65 -3.53
C ASP A 230 -14.26 11.72 -4.75
N ASN A 231 -13.53 10.64 -5.04
CA ASN A 231 -12.59 10.53 -6.16
C ASN A 231 -12.93 9.37 -7.12
N LEU A 232 -14.22 9.10 -7.35
CA LEU A 232 -14.69 7.90 -8.06
C LEU A 232 -14.06 7.73 -9.44
N ALA A 233 -14.02 8.80 -10.24
CA ALA A 233 -13.48 8.75 -11.60
C ALA A 233 -11.99 8.43 -11.64
N ALA A 234 -11.18 9.04 -10.77
CA ALA A 234 -9.74 8.80 -10.71
C ALA A 234 -9.42 7.40 -10.16
N THR A 235 -10.13 6.99 -9.10
CA THR A 235 -9.91 5.71 -8.42
C THR A 235 -10.42 4.52 -9.22
N ILE A 236 -11.54 4.62 -9.93
CA ILE A 236 -12.05 3.53 -10.77
C ILE A 236 -11.15 3.28 -11.99
N VAL A 237 -10.66 4.35 -12.62
CA VAL A 237 -9.74 4.24 -13.76
C VAL A 237 -8.40 3.65 -13.30
N TRP A 238 -7.89 4.08 -12.14
CA TRP A 238 -6.71 3.44 -11.53
C TRP A 238 -6.95 1.96 -11.22
N TYR A 239 -8.10 1.61 -10.66
CA TYR A 239 -8.41 0.23 -10.30
C TYR A 239 -8.51 -0.69 -11.52
N ILE A 240 -9.10 -0.20 -12.62
CA ILE A 240 -9.17 -0.93 -13.88
C ILE A 240 -7.77 -1.10 -14.47
N VAL A 241 -7.00 -0.02 -14.59
CA VAL A 241 -5.67 -0.12 -15.23
C VAL A 241 -4.67 -0.87 -14.35
N GLY A 242 -4.63 -0.59 -13.06
CA GLY A 242 -3.82 -1.34 -12.10
C GLY A 242 -4.19 -2.82 -12.09
N GLY A 243 -5.49 -3.13 -12.17
CA GLY A 243 -5.99 -4.49 -12.33
C GLY A 243 -5.54 -5.15 -13.62
N LEU A 244 -5.57 -4.45 -14.76
CA LEU A 244 -5.07 -4.94 -16.03
C LEU A 244 -3.56 -5.17 -16.02
N VAL A 245 -2.78 -4.24 -15.44
CA VAL A 245 -1.32 -4.39 -15.29
C VAL A 245 -0.99 -5.59 -14.41
N ALA A 246 -1.72 -5.78 -13.31
CA ALA A 246 -1.59 -6.95 -12.45
C ALA A 246 -1.95 -8.24 -13.21
N ALA A 247 -3.05 -8.25 -13.96
CA ALA A 247 -3.50 -9.38 -14.76
C ALA A 247 -2.49 -9.76 -15.85
N VAL A 248 -1.95 -8.77 -16.59
CA VAL A 248 -0.87 -8.99 -17.58
C VAL A 248 0.37 -9.56 -16.91
N GLY A 249 0.73 -9.05 -15.73
CA GLY A 249 1.83 -9.62 -14.94
C GLY A 249 1.60 -11.10 -14.59
N PHE A 250 0.38 -11.47 -14.19
CA PHE A 250 0.00 -12.86 -13.93
C PHE A 250 0.03 -13.74 -15.19
N VAL A 251 -0.39 -13.20 -16.34
CA VAL A 251 -0.35 -13.89 -17.64
C VAL A 251 1.08 -14.14 -18.10
N ILE A 252 2.03 -13.25 -17.78
CA ILE A 252 3.47 -13.40 -18.06
C ILE A 252 4.17 -14.30 -17.00
N CYS A 253 3.40 -15.17 -16.33
CA CYS A 253 3.82 -16.06 -15.25
C CYS A 253 4.26 -15.33 -13.97
N VAL A 254 4.52 -16.10 -12.89
CA VAL A 254 4.87 -15.61 -11.54
C VAL A 254 5.96 -14.51 -11.54
N VAL A 255 6.86 -14.52 -12.53
CA VAL A 255 7.90 -13.49 -12.71
C VAL A 255 7.31 -12.13 -13.11
N GLY A 256 6.30 -12.10 -13.99
CA GLY A 256 5.58 -10.88 -14.33
C GLY A 256 4.77 -10.32 -13.15
N ALA A 257 4.20 -11.20 -12.33
CA ALA A 257 3.49 -10.81 -11.10
C ALA A 257 4.43 -10.18 -10.05
N LEU A 258 5.68 -10.68 -9.96
CA LEU A 258 6.70 -10.11 -9.06
C LEU A 258 7.04 -8.65 -9.37
N VAL A 259 6.91 -8.22 -10.63
CA VAL A 259 7.17 -6.84 -11.06
C VAL A 259 5.88 -6.01 -11.07
N SER A 260 4.77 -6.58 -11.54
CA SER A 260 3.51 -5.83 -11.65
C SER A 260 2.93 -5.45 -10.29
N VAL A 261 3.01 -6.34 -9.29
CA VAL A 261 2.50 -6.08 -7.93
C VAL A 261 3.16 -4.86 -7.27
N PRO A 262 4.49 -4.76 -7.15
CA PRO A 262 5.11 -3.59 -6.53
C PRO A 262 4.88 -2.30 -7.34
N VAL A 263 4.85 -2.38 -8.68
CA VAL A 263 4.56 -1.22 -9.52
C VAL A 263 3.13 -0.71 -9.27
N VAL A 264 2.14 -1.61 -9.20
CA VAL A 264 0.75 -1.25 -8.89
C VAL A 264 0.63 -0.73 -7.46
N LEU A 265 1.35 -1.29 -6.49
CA LEU A 265 1.34 -0.80 -5.10
C LEU A 265 1.94 0.60 -4.97
N LEU A 266 3.07 0.86 -5.62
CA LEU A 266 3.70 2.18 -5.65
C LEU A 266 2.83 3.21 -6.36
N GLY A 267 2.21 2.82 -7.49
CA GLY A 267 1.25 3.67 -8.18
C GLY A 267 -0.01 3.94 -7.34
N THR A 268 -0.49 2.97 -6.57
CA THR A 268 -1.64 3.16 -5.66
C THR A 268 -1.28 4.12 -4.53
N ALA A 269 -0.06 4.04 -3.99
CA ALA A 269 0.46 4.98 -2.99
C ALA A 269 0.59 6.41 -3.56
N TYR A 270 1.07 6.55 -4.80
CA TYR A 270 1.11 7.83 -5.53
C TYR A 270 -0.30 8.43 -5.69
N THR A 271 -1.26 7.61 -6.15
CA THR A 271 -2.66 8.00 -6.32
C THR A 271 -3.27 8.45 -5.00
N TYR A 272 -3.02 7.72 -3.92
CA TYR A 272 -3.49 8.05 -2.57
C TYR A 272 -3.00 9.44 -2.12
N LYS A 273 -1.68 9.68 -2.18
CA LYS A 273 -1.09 10.95 -1.74
C LYS A 273 -1.50 12.12 -2.62
N THR A 274 -1.50 11.92 -3.94
CA THR A 274 -1.86 12.97 -4.91
C THR A 274 -3.32 13.41 -4.73
N LEU A 275 -4.25 12.47 -4.54
CA LEU A 275 -5.66 12.78 -4.31
C LEU A 275 -5.92 13.38 -2.91
N ASN A 276 -5.10 13.03 -1.92
CA ASN A 276 -5.13 13.68 -0.60
C ASN A 276 -4.39 15.03 -0.55
N ARG A 277 -3.81 15.51 -1.66
CA ARG A 277 -2.96 16.71 -1.74
C ARG A 277 -1.73 16.66 -0.83
N GLU A 278 -1.22 15.46 -0.58
CA GLU A 278 0.00 15.23 0.19
C GLU A 278 1.24 15.26 -0.74
N PRO A 279 2.40 15.75 -0.27
CA PRO A 279 3.61 15.81 -1.08
C PRO A 279 4.13 14.40 -1.38
N VAL A 280 4.52 14.18 -2.64
CA VAL A 280 5.09 12.92 -3.13
C VAL A 280 6.57 13.13 -3.44
N ALA A 281 7.42 12.25 -2.94
CA ALA A 281 8.87 12.34 -3.19
C ALA A 281 9.20 11.93 -4.64
N PRO A 282 10.02 12.71 -5.38
CA PRO A 282 10.43 12.40 -6.75
C PRO A 282 11.30 11.14 -6.80
#